data_AF-A0A3D3UNH1-F1
#
_entry.id   AF-A0A3D3UNH1-F1
#
_cell.length_a   1.000
_cell.length_b   1.000
_cell.length_c   1.000
_cell.angle_alpha   90.00
_cell.angle_beta   90.00
_cell.angle_gamma   90.00
#
_symmetry.space_group_name_H-M   'P 1'
#
loop_
_entity.id
_entity.type
_entity.pdbx_description
1 polymer ?
#
loop_
_entity_poly.entity_id
_entity_poly.type
_entity_poly.pdbx_seq_one_letter_code
_entity_poly.pdbx_strand_id
1 'polypeptide(L)'
;SKTRSEFATFIHGTKCAAQFSGRTHRATVHMFKDQRIENSNISWTPTKDAHSPWQYEWNELIESIRRDRPHNEIKRAIYSDLTSLMGRAACHTGQEVTWDQIMESKFQFCSYLDELDYDSPAPVKADKDGQFPFPIPGQWKEV
;
A
#
# COMPACT_ATOMS: atom_id res chain seq x y z
N SER A 1 -11.56 -8.05 24.59
CA SER A 1 -10.50 -7.12 25.06
C SER A 1 -11.15 -5.87 25.64
N LYS A 2 -10.60 -5.28 26.71
CA LYS A 2 -11.00 -3.95 27.24
C LYS A 2 -10.21 -2.79 26.58
N THR A 3 -9.51 -3.07 25.49
CA THR A 3 -8.73 -2.07 24.75
C THR A 3 -9.50 -1.57 23.52
N ARG A 4 -9.22 -0.32 23.12
CA ARG A 4 -9.70 0.25 21.86
C ARG A 4 -9.15 -0.62 20.71
N SER A 5 -10.04 -1.16 19.90
CA SER A 5 -9.73 -2.10 18.80
C SER A 5 -10.19 -1.54 17.45
N GLU A 6 -9.97 -0.25 17.27
CA GLU A 6 -10.41 0.46 16.08
C GLU A 6 -9.44 0.21 14.91
N PHE A 7 -10.00 -0.26 13.81
CA PHE A 7 -9.32 -0.41 12.53
C PHE A 7 -10.10 0.47 11.55
N ALA A 8 -9.54 1.61 11.18
CA ALA A 8 -10.18 2.61 10.35
C ALA A 8 -9.11 3.50 9.72
N THR A 9 -9.44 4.15 8.60
CA THR A 9 -8.64 5.24 8.07
C THR A 9 -9.38 6.55 8.29
N PHE A 10 -8.73 7.49 8.97
CA PHE A 10 -9.26 8.83 9.20
C PHE A 10 -8.54 9.83 8.30
N ILE A 11 -9.30 10.79 7.80
CA ILE A 11 -8.83 11.93 7.04
C ILE A 11 -9.06 13.15 7.92
N HIS A 12 -8.01 13.94 8.17
CA HIS A 12 -8.14 15.22 8.86
C HIS A 12 -8.03 16.36 7.84
N GLY A 13 -9.14 17.04 7.59
CA GLY A 13 -9.15 18.30 6.85
C GLY A 13 -8.92 19.49 7.77
N THR A 14 -8.86 20.70 7.21
CA THR A 14 -8.67 21.94 8.00
C THR A 14 -9.86 22.28 8.90
N LYS A 15 -11.07 21.78 8.59
CA LYS A 15 -12.32 22.12 9.29
C LYS A 15 -13.00 20.93 9.97
N CYS A 16 -12.92 19.75 9.37
CA CYS A 16 -13.54 18.54 9.91
C CYS A 16 -12.71 17.30 9.59
N ALA A 17 -13.01 16.22 10.29
CA ALA A 17 -12.50 14.90 9.97
C ALA A 17 -13.48 14.14 9.05
N ALA A 18 -12.97 13.09 8.41
CA ALA A 18 -13.74 12.07 7.73
C ALA A 18 -13.16 10.69 8.02
N GLN A 19 -13.96 9.66 7.78
CA GLN A 19 -13.53 8.28 7.77
C GLN A 19 -13.80 7.71 6.39
N PHE A 20 -12.85 6.97 5.85
CA PHE A 20 -13.09 6.03 4.78
C PHE A 20 -12.41 4.72 5.18
N SER A 21 -13.07 3.59 4.99
CA SER A 21 -12.64 2.29 5.54
C SER A 21 -12.86 2.16 7.06
N GLY A 22 -13.60 1.11 7.43
CA GLY A 22 -13.80 0.66 8.80
C GLY A 22 -13.19 -0.71 9.03
N ARG A 23 -13.56 -1.34 10.15
CA ARG A 23 -13.03 -2.64 10.57
C ARG A 23 -13.12 -3.66 9.43
N THR A 24 -12.02 -4.39 9.21
CA THR A 24 -11.84 -5.34 8.09
C THR A 24 -12.04 -4.72 6.70
N HIS A 25 -11.54 -3.49 6.48
CA HIS A 25 -11.69 -2.75 5.22
C HIS A 25 -13.13 -2.61 4.72
N ARG A 26 -14.10 -2.57 5.64
CA ARG A 26 -15.50 -2.32 5.29
C ARG A 26 -15.62 -0.93 4.68
N ALA A 27 -16.48 -0.77 3.67
CA ALA A 27 -16.86 0.52 3.08
C ALA A 27 -17.69 1.39 4.07
N THR A 28 -17.12 1.67 5.23
CA THR A 28 -17.64 2.58 6.24
C THR A 28 -17.07 3.96 5.91
N VAL A 29 -17.95 4.86 5.49
CA VAL A 29 -17.57 6.21 5.06
C VAL A 29 -18.42 7.22 5.82
N HIS A 30 -17.77 8.15 6.50
CA HIS A 30 -18.44 9.19 7.28
C HIS A 30 -17.72 10.53 7.08
N MET A 31 -18.49 11.61 7.06
CA MET A 31 -17.97 12.94 7.35
C MET A 31 -18.42 13.33 8.76
N PHE A 32 -17.56 13.99 9.52
CA PHE A 32 -17.88 14.48 10.86
C PHE A 32 -18.21 15.98 10.82
N LYS A 33 -18.89 16.51 11.85
CA LYS A 33 -19.20 17.95 11.94
C LYS A 33 -17.94 18.78 12.19
N ASP A 34 -16.97 18.22 12.91
CA ASP A 34 -15.68 18.83 13.25
C ASP A 34 -14.58 17.74 13.35
N GLN A 35 -13.51 17.96 14.12
CA GLN A 35 -12.40 17.01 14.27
C GLN A 35 -12.70 15.82 15.20
N ARG A 36 -13.85 15.81 15.91
CA ARG A 36 -14.20 14.74 16.85
C ARG A 36 -14.77 13.54 16.10
N ILE A 37 -14.11 12.39 16.24
CA ILE A 37 -14.46 11.14 15.60
C ILE A 37 -15.32 10.32 16.57
N GLU A 38 -16.63 10.50 16.49
CA GLU A 38 -17.61 9.80 17.30
C GLU A 38 -18.96 9.69 16.55
N ASN A 39 -19.75 8.66 16.85
CA ASN A 39 -21.01 8.40 16.14
C ASN A 39 -22.01 9.57 16.22
N SER A 40 -22.10 10.24 17.37
CA SER A 40 -22.94 11.44 17.60
C SER A 40 -22.55 12.64 16.74
N ASN A 41 -21.31 12.64 16.22
CA ASN A 41 -20.74 13.74 15.47
C ASN A 41 -20.69 13.49 13.96
N ILE A 42 -21.25 12.37 13.48
CA ILE A 42 -21.41 12.12 12.04
C ILE A 42 -22.37 13.19 11.47
N SER A 43 -21.90 13.91 10.46
CA SER A 43 -22.69 14.89 9.70
C SER A 43 -23.28 14.29 8.44
N TRP A 44 -22.60 13.30 7.84
CA TRP A 44 -23.02 12.70 6.59
C TRP A 44 -22.44 11.29 6.39
N THR A 45 -23.15 10.46 5.62
CA THR A 45 -22.76 9.12 5.17
C THR A 45 -23.30 8.91 3.77
N PRO A 46 -22.54 8.31 2.83
CA PRO A 46 -23.02 8.08 1.48
C PRO A 46 -24.15 7.04 1.46
N THR A 47 -24.93 7.06 0.38
CA THR A 47 -25.78 5.93 0.02
C THR A 47 -24.90 4.70 -0.15
N LYS A 48 -25.41 3.53 0.25
CA LYS A 48 -24.69 2.27 0.03
C LYS A 48 -24.48 2.05 -1.46
N ASP A 49 -23.30 1.54 -1.79
CA ASP A 49 -22.99 1.11 -3.15
C ASP A 49 -24.01 0.08 -3.65
N ALA A 50 -24.35 0.19 -4.94
CA ALA A 50 -25.29 -0.73 -5.57
C ALA A 50 -24.69 -2.13 -5.77
N HIS A 51 -23.36 -2.20 -5.89
CA HIS A 51 -22.61 -3.42 -6.14
C HIS A 51 -21.38 -3.52 -5.23
N SER A 52 -20.78 -4.71 -5.16
CA SER A 52 -19.51 -4.90 -4.48
C SER A 52 -18.37 -4.25 -5.29
N PRO A 53 -17.22 -3.89 -4.66
CA PRO A 53 -16.07 -3.36 -5.39
C PRO A 53 -15.62 -4.31 -6.50
N TRP A 54 -15.62 -5.62 -6.26
CA TRP A 54 -15.29 -6.62 -7.28
C TRP A 54 -16.22 -6.59 -8.49
N GLN A 55 -17.52 -6.37 -8.27
CA GLN A 55 -18.48 -6.27 -9.36
C GLN A 55 -18.28 -4.99 -10.18
N TYR A 56 -17.91 -3.87 -9.53
CA TYR A 56 -17.56 -2.64 -10.26
C TYR A 56 -16.32 -2.85 -11.15
N GLU A 57 -15.26 -3.48 -10.63
CA GLU A 57 -14.07 -3.80 -11.43
C GLU A 57 -14.41 -4.67 -12.65
N TRP A 58 -15.24 -5.70 -12.47
CA TRP A 58 -15.69 -6.53 -13.60
C TRP A 58 -16.55 -5.76 -14.60
N ASN A 59 -17.44 -4.88 -14.13
CA ASN A 59 -18.27 -4.05 -15.00
C ASN A 59 -17.40 -3.13 -15.86
N GLU A 60 -16.46 -2.40 -15.26
CA GLU A 60 -15.54 -1.51 -15.97
C GLU A 60 -14.68 -2.29 -16.97
N LEU A 61 -14.11 -3.44 -16.57
CA LEU A 61 -13.32 -4.29 -17.46
C LEU A 61 -14.13 -4.75 -18.69
N ILE A 62 -15.31 -5.31 -18.47
CA ILE A 62 -16.15 -5.83 -19.56
C ILE A 62 -16.64 -4.68 -20.45
N GLU A 63 -17.07 -3.56 -19.86
CA GLU A 63 -17.51 -2.39 -20.61
C GLU A 63 -16.37 -1.83 -21.48
N SER A 64 -15.16 -1.72 -20.93
CA SER A 64 -13.98 -1.27 -21.67
C SER A 64 -13.68 -2.14 -22.88
N ILE A 65 -13.74 -3.47 -22.73
CA ILE A 65 -13.54 -4.40 -23.86
C ILE A 65 -14.66 -4.24 -24.90
N ARG A 66 -15.92 -4.23 -24.46
CA ARG A 66 -17.07 -4.21 -25.39
C ARG A 66 -17.22 -2.90 -26.14
N ARG A 67 -16.73 -1.80 -25.58
CA ARG A 67 -16.83 -0.45 -26.16
C ARG A 67 -15.52 0.06 -26.74
N ASP A 68 -14.48 -0.77 -26.77
CA ASP A 68 -13.13 -0.37 -27.18
C ASP A 68 -12.67 0.92 -26.46
N ARG A 69 -12.97 1.01 -25.15
CA ARG A 69 -12.63 2.16 -24.31
C ARG A 69 -11.28 1.91 -23.65
N PRO A 70 -10.28 2.78 -23.85
CA PRO A 70 -9.01 2.70 -23.12
C PRO A 70 -9.24 2.80 -21.61
N HIS A 71 -8.71 1.84 -20.86
CA HIS A 71 -8.66 1.84 -19.40
C HIS A 71 -7.25 1.46 -18.98
N ASN A 72 -6.56 2.37 -18.28
CA ASN A 72 -5.17 2.20 -17.92
C ASN A 72 -4.92 2.70 -16.51
N GLU A 73 -4.60 1.77 -15.61
CA GLU A 73 -4.24 2.06 -14.23
C GLU A 73 -2.76 1.79 -13.92
N ILE A 74 -1.94 1.55 -14.96
CA ILE A 74 -0.53 1.17 -14.82
C ILE A 74 0.23 2.18 -13.96
N LYS A 75 0.01 3.48 -14.18
CA LYS A 75 0.67 4.53 -13.38
C LYS A 75 0.34 4.42 -11.89
N ARG A 76 -0.94 4.17 -11.55
CA ARG A 76 -1.40 3.99 -10.16
C ARG A 76 -0.79 2.73 -9.55
N ALA A 77 -0.77 1.64 -10.31
CA ALA A 77 -0.19 0.37 -9.88
C ALA A 77 1.33 0.52 -9.60
N ILE A 78 2.08 1.14 -10.51
CA ILE A 78 3.51 1.41 -10.34
C ILE A 78 3.76 2.26 -9.09
N TYR A 79 2.97 3.32 -8.86
CA TYR A 79 3.15 4.15 -7.68
C TYR A 79 2.81 3.44 -6.36
N SER A 80 1.84 2.53 -6.38
CA SER A 80 1.52 1.67 -5.23
C SER A 80 2.67 0.71 -4.90
N ASP A 81 3.30 0.15 -5.93
CA ASP A 81 4.45 -0.75 -5.76
C ASP A 81 5.68 0.03 -5.25
N LEU A 82 6.01 1.16 -5.87
CA LEU A 82 7.09 2.05 -5.41
C LEU A 82 6.92 2.46 -3.94
N THR A 83 5.70 2.82 -3.52
CA THR A 83 5.44 3.16 -2.11
C THR A 83 5.70 1.95 -1.19
N SER A 84 5.42 0.73 -1.66
CA SER A 84 5.71 -0.50 -0.91
C SER A 84 7.22 -0.74 -0.80
N LEU A 85 7.98 -0.48 -1.88
CA LEU A 85 9.45 -0.52 -1.87
C LEU A 85 10.04 0.52 -0.91
N MET A 86 9.53 1.76 -0.94
CA MET A 86 9.93 2.83 -0.02
C MET A 86 9.67 2.45 1.43
N GLY A 87 8.48 1.91 1.74
CA GLY A 87 8.12 1.49 3.08
C GLY A 87 9.03 0.38 3.61
N ARG A 88 9.32 -0.63 2.78
CA ARG A 88 10.28 -1.69 3.12
C ARG A 88 11.66 -1.10 3.40
N ALA A 89 12.19 -0.29 2.48
CA ALA A 89 13.50 0.33 2.62
C ALA A 89 13.59 1.16 3.91
N ALA A 90 12.60 2.01 4.19
CA ALA A 90 12.55 2.82 5.41
C ALA A 90 12.54 1.95 6.68
N CYS A 91 11.77 0.86 6.70
CA CYS A 91 11.77 -0.10 7.82
C CYS A 91 13.12 -0.81 7.99
N HIS A 92 13.77 -1.18 6.89
CA HIS A 92 15.03 -1.94 6.91
C HIS A 92 16.24 -1.07 7.29
N THR A 93 16.31 0.14 6.75
CA THR A 93 17.42 1.07 6.98
C THR A 93 17.23 1.89 8.25
N GLY A 94 15.99 2.08 8.70
CA GLY A 94 15.65 3.02 9.77
C GLY A 94 15.86 4.48 9.37
N GLN A 95 15.83 4.79 8.08
CA GLN A 95 16.06 6.12 7.52
C GLN A 95 14.86 6.62 6.72
N GLU A 96 14.81 7.94 6.52
CA GLU A 96 13.89 8.53 5.55
C GLU A 96 14.27 8.09 4.14
N VAL A 97 13.26 7.68 3.36
CA VAL A 97 13.40 7.32 1.95
C VAL A 97 12.51 8.24 1.13
N THR A 98 13.12 9.01 0.23
CA THR A 98 12.42 9.96 -0.61
C THR A 98 11.97 9.34 -1.94
N TRP A 99 11.04 10.00 -2.60
CA TRP A 99 10.56 9.59 -3.92
C TRP A 99 11.69 9.59 -4.96
N ASP A 100 12.54 10.62 -4.94
CA ASP A 100 13.66 10.74 -5.89
C ASP A 100 14.69 9.62 -5.66
N GLN A 101 15.00 9.32 -4.39
CA GLN A 101 15.90 8.22 -4.03
C GLN A 101 15.41 6.87 -4.58
N ILE A 102 14.12 6.53 -4.39
CA ILE A 102 13.62 5.24 -4.89
C ILE A 102 13.55 5.20 -6.42
N MET A 103 13.23 6.33 -7.07
CA MET A 103 13.17 6.43 -8.53
C MET A 103 14.54 6.33 -9.20
N GLU A 104 15.60 6.79 -8.52
CA GLU A 104 16.98 6.73 -8.99
C GLU A 104 17.72 5.44 -8.57
N SER A 105 17.15 4.68 -7.63
CA SER A 105 17.76 3.49 -7.06
C SER A 105 18.19 2.49 -8.13
N LYS A 106 19.44 2.02 -8.01
CA LYS A 106 20.02 0.92 -8.78
C LYS A 106 20.22 -0.32 -7.91
N PHE A 107 19.58 -0.36 -6.74
CA PHE A 107 19.70 -1.49 -5.85
C PHE A 107 19.16 -2.76 -6.51
N GLN A 108 19.93 -3.83 -6.39
CA GLN A 108 19.58 -5.17 -6.84
C GLN A 108 20.00 -6.16 -5.75
N PHE A 109 19.18 -7.18 -5.51
CA PHE A 109 19.50 -8.23 -4.53
C PHE A 109 20.63 -9.14 -4.98
N CYS A 110 20.86 -9.25 -6.29
CA CYS A 110 21.99 -9.96 -6.87
C CYS A 110 22.52 -9.21 -8.10
N SER A 111 23.82 -9.37 -8.37
CA SER A 111 24.49 -8.75 -9.52
C SER A 111 24.19 -9.43 -10.86
N TYR A 112 23.57 -10.62 -10.82
CA TYR A 112 23.27 -11.46 -11.97
C TYR A 112 21.77 -11.50 -12.28
N LEU A 113 21.02 -10.46 -11.89
CA LEU A 113 19.56 -10.41 -12.05
C LEU A 113 19.10 -10.68 -13.48
N ASP A 114 19.81 -10.11 -14.47
CA ASP A 114 19.50 -10.27 -15.90
C ASP A 114 19.88 -11.65 -16.47
N GLU A 115 20.71 -12.40 -15.74
CA GLU A 115 21.20 -13.74 -16.11
C GLU A 115 20.51 -14.85 -15.31
N LEU A 116 19.51 -14.51 -14.47
CA LEU A 116 18.78 -15.48 -13.66
C LEU A 116 18.13 -16.54 -14.55
N ASP A 117 18.48 -17.79 -14.25
CA ASP A 117 17.88 -18.98 -14.83
C ASP A 117 17.45 -19.96 -13.72
N TYR A 118 17.03 -21.15 -14.13
CA TYR A 118 16.54 -22.16 -13.19
C TYR A 118 17.63 -22.73 -12.27
N ASP A 119 18.90 -22.71 -12.72
CA ASP A 119 20.04 -23.30 -12.01
C ASP A 119 20.83 -22.25 -11.20
N SER A 120 20.44 -20.98 -11.32
CA SER A 120 21.06 -19.87 -10.64
C SER A 120 20.98 -20.03 -9.11
N PRO A 121 22.06 -19.69 -8.39
CA PRO A 121 22.03 -19.76 -6.93
C PRO A 121 21.00 -18.77 -6.36
N ALA A 122 20.47 -19.08 -5.17
CA ALA A 122 19.66 -18.11 -4.45
C ALA A 122 20.49 -16.81 -4.17
N PRO A 123 19.92 -15.62 -4.40
CA PRO A 123 20.57 -14.33 -4.12
C PRO A 123 21.05 -14.17 -2.69
N VAL A 124 20.30 -14.73 -1.75
CA VAL A 124 20.59 -14.69 -0.33
C VAL A 124 20.80 -16.12 0.16
N LYS A 125 21.92 -16.37 0.82
CA LYS A 125 22.27 -17.68 1.38
C LYS A 125 22.28 -17.64 2.90
N ALA A 126 21.93 -18.76 3.51
CA ALA A 126 22.08 -18.93 4.94
C ALA A 126 23.57 -19.01 5.33
N ASP A 127 23.89 -18.56 6.54
CA ASP A 127 25.20 -18.75 7.13
C ASP A 127 25.42 -20.20 7.61
N LYS A 128 26.56 -20.44 8.27
CA LYS A 128 26.95 -21.76 8.78
C LYS A 128 25.97 -22.35 9.81
N ASP A 129 25.17 -21.50 10.46
CA ASP A 129 24.20 -21.88 11.49
C ASP A 129 22.76 -21.93 10.91
N GLY A 130 22.62 -21.78 9.59
CA GLY A 130 21.34 -21.82 8.89
C GLY A 130 20.55 -20.51 8.96
N GLN A 131 21.15 -19.41 9.42
CA GLN A 131 20.48 -18.12 9.55
C GLN A 131 20.64 -17.29 8.28
N PHE A 132 19.55 -16.67 7.84
CA PHE A 132 19.59 -15.71 6.73
C PHE A 132 19.92 -14.31 7.25
N PRO A 133 20.64 -13.49 6.45
CA PRO A 133 20.87 -12.10 6.82
C PRO A 133 19.55 -11.35 6.92
N PHE A 134 19.44 -10.52 7.93
CA PHE A 134 18.29 -9.65 8.16
C PHE A 134 18.75 -8.18 8.17
N PRO A 135 17.87 -7.24 7.81
CA PRO A 135 18.23 -5.83 7.78
C PRO A 135 18.49 -5.30 9.18
N ILE A 136 19.66 -4.69 9.36
CA ILE A 136 20.03 -3.97 10.59
C ILE A 136 19.94 -2.47 10.29
N PRO A 137 19.10 -1.71 11.02
CA PRO A 137 19.00 -0.26 10.86
C PRO A 137 20.37 0.42 10.95
N GLY A 138 20.65 1.35 10.03
CA GLY A 138 21.92 2.05 9.91
C GLY A 138 23.06 1.28 9.26
N GLN A 139 22.91 -0.03 9.00
CA GLN A 139 23.91 -0.84 8.27
C GLN A 139 23.38 -1.34 6.93
N TRP A 140 22.08 -1.60 6.84
CA TRP A 140 21.44 -2.08 5.63
C TRP A 140 21.27 -0.97 4.60
N LYS A 141 21.34 -1.33 3.31
CA LYS A 141 21.18 -0.40 2.18
C LYS A 141 20.34 -1.01 1.07
N GLU A 142 19.22 -0.37 0.72
CA GLU A 142 18.31 -0.80 -0.37
C GLU A 142 17.97 0.33 -1.36
N VAL A 143 18.45 1.54 -1.09
CA VAL A 143 18.18 2.75 -1.86
C VAL A 143 19.45 3.59 -1.87
#